data_AF-A0A9P3UHK2-F1
#
_entry.id   AF-A0A9P3UHK2-F1
#
_cell.length_a   1.000
_cell.length_b   1.000
_cell.length_c   1.000
_cell.angle_alpha   90.00
_cell.angle_beta   90.00
_cell.angle_gamma   90.00
#
_symmetry.space_group_name_H-M   'P 1'
#
loop_
_entity.id
_entity.type
_entity.pdbx_description
1 polymer ?
#
loop_
_entity_poly.entity_id
_entity_poly.type
_entity_poly.pdbx_seq_one_letter_code
_entity_poly.pdbx_strand_id
1 'polypeptide(L)'
;MNTEALHYEISRLKQEVSMLQGELRMARENYEKLLARVNTSNTPNNFFMTSKTLLPPLSREDYKQVRFWVEKAYDEHCKQNDGETDGFATSKPKRGRPSNSEDDNDKHPYIEDCTGKPVDRHRLSKFGEKARRLFTSLKALSLAMPSWGQLELEAYKYIKIEMLCDFEEFRFCDGAWKLERWASRAYSSWMQNI
;
A
#
# COMPACT_ATOMS: atom_id res chain seq x y z
N MET A 1 -28.57 54.55 47.25
CA MET A 1 -27.58 53.95 46.33
C MET A 1 -26.89 55.09 45.61
N ASN A 2 -25.56 55.17 45.68
CA ASN A 2 -24.80 56.31 45.17
C ASN A 2 -24.68 56.23 43.64
N THR A 3 -25.28 57.19 42.94
CA THR A 3 -25.38 57.21 41.46
C THR A 3 -24.00 57.30 40.80
N GLU A 4 -23.00 57.86 41.48
CA GLU A 4 -21.62 57.93 41.02
C GLU A 4 -20.94 56.55 41.01
N ALA A 5 -21.18 55.74 42.05
CA ALA A 5 -20.65 54.38 42.13
C ALA A 5 -21.21 53.49 41.01
N LEU A 6 -22.48 53.70 40.65
CA LEU A 6 -23.12 52.99 39.54
C LEU A 6 -22.51 53.37 38.17
N HIS A 7 -22.24 54.67 37.95
CA HIS A 7 -21.60 55.13 36.71
C HIS A 7 -20.16 54.63 36.55
N TYR A 8 -19.42 54.58 37.65
CA TYR A 8 -18.07 54.01 37.66
C TYR A 8 -18.11 52.53 37.27
N GLU A 9 -19.01 51.75 37.87
CA GLU A 9 -19.14 50.33 37.58
C GLU A 9 -19.57 50.05 36.14
N ILE A 10 -20.52 50.82 35.60
CA ILE A 10 -20.94 50.73 34.20
C ILE A 10 -19.76 51.03 33.26
N SER A 11 -18.94 52.02 33.60
CA SER A 11 -17.76 52.39 32.79
C SER A 11 -16.71 51.28 32.80
N ARG A 12 -16.47 50.68 33.98
CA ARG A 12 -15.57 49.55 34.15
C ARG A 12 -16.01 48.34 33.31
N LEU A 13 -17.28 47.95 33.42
CA LEU A 13 -17.82 46.79 32.69
C LEU A 13 -17.80 47.02 31.18
N LYS A 14 -18.06 48.24 30.70
CA LYS A 14 -17.94 48.57 29.28
C LYS A 14 -16.51 48.40 28.77
N GLN A 15 -15.52 48.81 29.55
CA GLN A 15 -14.11 48.64 29.20
C GLN A 15 -13.73 47.16 29.15
N GLU A 16 -14.19 46.36 30.12
CA GLU A 16 -13.95 44.92 30.18
C GLU A 16 -14.58 44.17 28.99
N VAL A 17 -15.84 44.47 28.66
CA VAL A 17 -16.51 43.90 27.48
C VAL A 17 -15.75 44.23 26.20
N SER A 18 -15.25 45.46 26.07
CA SER A 18 -14.45 45.86 24.91
C SER A 18 -13.14 45.08 24.81
N MET A 19 -12.49 44.78 25.93
CA MET A 19 -11.26 43.98 25.93
C MET A 19 -11.55 42.53 25.54
N LEU A 20 -12.55 41.90 26.16
CA LEU A 20 -12.94 40.51 25.87
C LEU A 20 -13.38 40.33 24.41
N GLN A 21 -14.09 41.29 23.84
CA GLN A 21 -14.44 41.27 22.41
C GLN A 21 -13.20 41.36 21.51
N GLY A 22 -12.20 42.16 21.89
CA GLY A 22 -10.92 42.23 21.20
C GLY A 22 -10.17 40.90 21.23
N GLU A 23 -10.09 40.26 22.40
CA GLU A 23 -9.46 38.95 22.57
C GLU A 23 -10.17 37.86 21.75
N LEU A 24 -11.51 37.84 21.78
CA LEU A 24 -12.30 36.86 21.03
C LEU A 24 -12.10 37.03 19.52
N ARG A 25 -12.02 38.27 19.03
CA ARG A 25 -11.69 38.56 17.62
C ARG A 25 -10.30 38.03 17.26
N MET A 26 -9.29 38.32 18.08
CA MET A 26 -7.91 37.85 17.85
C MET A 26 -7.81 36.32 17.89
N ALA A 27 -8.48 35.68 18.85
CA ALA A 27 -8.52 34.22 18.96
C ALA A 27 -9.17 33.58 17.71
N ARG A 28 -10.28 34.17 17.23
CA ARG A 28 -10.95 33.71 16.00
C ARG A 28 -10.05 33.86 14.78
N GLU A 29 -9.41 35.01 14.60
CA GLU A 29 -8.48 35.23 13.49
C GLU A 29 -7.28 34.27 13.53
N ASN A 30 -6.76 33.98 14.72
CA ASN A 30 -5.68 33.02 14.89
C ASN A 30 -6.13 31.59 14.58
N TYR A 31 -7.34 31.21 14.99
CA TYR A 31 -7.92 29.92 14.66
C TYR A 31 -8.13 29.75 13.15
N GLU A 32 -8.65 30.76 12.46
CA GLU A 32 -8.80 30.75 10.99
C GLU A 32 -7.44 30.65 10.28
N LYS A 33 -6.41 31.35 10.77
CA LYS A 33 -5.04 31.23 10.25
C LYS A 33 -4.46 29.82 10.45
N LEU A 34 -4.76 29.17 11.57
CA LEU A 34 -4.36 27.79 11.83
C LEU A 34 -5.12 26.82 10.90
N LEU A 35 -6.43 26.99 10.74
CA LEU A 35 -7.24 26.18 9.82
C LEU A 35 -6.75 26.32 8.38
N ALA A 36 -6.46 27.54 7.93
CA ALA A 36 -5.92 27.78 6.59
C ALA A 36 -4.58 27.04 6.41
N ARG A 37 -3.68 27.10 7.39
CA ARG A 37 -2.39 26.38 7.36
C ARG A 37 -2.59 24.87 7.32
N VAL A 38 -3.44 24.33 8.20
CA VAL A 38 -3.75 22.89 8.27
C VAL A 38 -4.39 22.40 6.96
N ASN A 39 -5.29 23.18 6.36
CA ASN A 39 -5.93 22.85 5.09
C ASN A 39 -4.97 22.95 3.90
N THR A 40 -4.04 23.91 3.89
CA THR A 40 -2.98 23.97 2.86
C THR A 40 -1.98 22.81 2.97
N SER A 41 -1.74 22.26 4.17
CA SER A 41 -0.95 21.04 4.35
C SER A 41 -1.76 19.75 4.10
N ASN A 42 -3.09 19.84 4.01
CA ASN A 42 -4.00 18.71 3.80
C ASN A 42 -4.46 18.55 2.34
N THR A 43 -3.82 19.19 1.36
CA THR A 43 -3.95 18.67 -0.02
C THR A 43 -3.38 17.25 -0.04
N PRO A 44 -4.18 16.19 -0.24
CA PRO A 44 -3.69 14.81 -0.17
C PRO A 44 -2.80 14.43 -1.38
N ASN A 45 -2.48 15.37 -2.27
CA ASN A 45 -2.06 15.06 -3.63
C ASN A 45 -0.55 14.94 -3.85
N ASN A 46 0.31 15.12 -2.85
CA ASN A 46 1.77 15.05 -3.05
C ASN A 46 2.48 13.92 -2.31
N PHE A 47 1.81 13.11 -1.48
CA PHE A 47 2.52 12.06 -0.73
C PHE A 47 3.01 10.92 -1.63
N PHE A 48 2.32 10.70 -2.74
CA PHE A 48 2.64 9.67 -3.73
C PHE A 48 3.39 10.19 -4.95
N MET A 49 4.11 11.32 -4.84
CA MET A 49 5.03 11.76 -5.90
C MET A 49 6.16 10.72 -6.06
N THR A 50 5.88 9.66 -6.81
CA THR A 50 6.92 8.85 -7.40
C THR A 50 7.54 9.67 -8.53
N SER A 51 8.85 9.88 -8.48
CA SER A 51 9.61 10.44 -9.59
C SER A 51 9.76 9.44 -10.74
N LYS A 52 9.33 8.19 -10.54
CA LYS A 52 9.44 7.13 -11.51
C LYS A 52 8.21 7.13 -12.40
N THR A 53 8.46 7.09 -13.70
CA THR A 53 7.41 6.82 -14.70
C THR A 53 7.36 5.32 -14.94
N LEU A 54 6.15 4.78 -15.11
CA LEU A 54 5.96 3.36 -15.41
C LEU A 54 6.78 2.99 -16.65
N LEU A 55 7.68 2.02 -16.49
CA LEU A 55 8.49 1.51 -17.60
C LEU A 55 7.58 0.81 -18.63
N PRO A 56 7.93 0.86 -19.93
CA PRO A 56 7.15 0.20 -20.96
C PRO A 56 7.00 -1.31 -20.68
N PRO A 57 5.91 -1.95 -21.10
CA PRO A 57 5.76 -3.39 -20.96
C PRO A 57 6.89 -4.12 -21.72
N LEU A 58 7.38 -5.22 -21.15
CA LEU A 58 8.35 -6.08 -21.82
C LEU A 58 7.64 -6.95 -22.85
N SER A 59 8.26 -7.14 -24.01
CA SER A 59 7.71 -7.95 -25.09
C SER A 59 8.03 -9.43 -24.87
N ARG A 60 7.04 -10.29 -25.12
CA ARG A 60 7.22 -11.75 -25.04
C ARG A 60 8.23 -12.25 -26.07
N GLU A 61 8.30 -11.58 -27.22
CA GLU A 61 9.16 -11.93 -28.35
C GLU A 61 10.64 -11.81 -27.98
N ASP A 62 11.00 -10.84 -27.14
CA ASP A 62 12.36 -10.60 -26.66
C ASP A 62 12.79 -11.62 -25.57
N TYR A 63 11.82 -12.18 -24.85
CA TYR A 63 12.05 -13.02 -23.66
C TYR A 63 11.32 -14.36 -23.77
N LYS A 64 11.62 -15.11 -24.84
CA LYS A 64 10.96 -16.40 -25.17
C LYS A 64 11.14 -17.49 -24.11
N GLN A 65 12.14 -17.37 -23.25
CA GLN A 65 12.44 -18.35 -22.21
C GLN A 65 11.46 -18.25 -21.02
N VAL A 66 10.89 -17.07 -20.78
CA VAL A 66 9.86 -16.87 -19.75
C VAL A 66 8.61 -17.65 -20.12
N ARG A 67 8.14 -18.52 -19.21
CA ARG A 67 7.04 -19.46 -19.48
C ARG A 67 5.69 -18.82 -19.22
N PHE A 68 5.57 -18.07 -18.13
CA PHE A 68 4.28 -17.63 -17.62
C PHE A 68 4.01 -16.14 -17.91
N TRP A 69 3.71 -15.81 -19.16
CA TRP A 69 3.34 -14.44 -19.54
C TRP A 69 1.94 -14.05 -19.10
N VAL A 70 1.00 -14.99 -19.18
CA VAL A 70 -0.43 -14.79 -18.85
C VAL A 70 -0.78 -15.61 -17.62
N GLU A 71 -1.55 -15.03 -16.69
CA GLU A 71 -1.94 -15.70 -15.43
C GLU A 71 -2.62 -17.06 -15.68
N LYS A 72 -3.51 -17.12 -16.68
CA LYS A 72 -4.20 -18.36 -17.07
C LYS A 72 -3.25 -19.51 -17.40
N ALA A 73 -2.13 -19.23 -18.08
CA ALA A 73 -1.15 -20.26 -18.44
C ALA A 73 -0.47 -20.86 -17.19
N TYR A 74 -0.24 -20.04 -16.17
CA TYR A 74 0.27 -20.53 -14.89
C TYR A 74 -0.78 -21.30 -14.09
N ASP A 75 -2.05 -20.87 -14.12
CA ASP A 75 -3.13 -21.60 -13.45
C ASP A 75 -3.38 -22.97 -14.10
N GLU A 76 -3.29 -23.07 -15.43
CA GLU A 76 -3.31 -24.35 -16.15
C GLU A 76 -2.13 -25.24 -15.78
N HIS A 77 -0.93 -24.67 -15.67
CA HIS A 77 0.26 -25.39 -15.20
C HIS A 77 0.08 -25.95 -13.78
N CYS A 78 -0.53 -25.18 -12.87
CA CYS A 78 -0.83 -25.65 -11.53
C CYS A 78 -1.81 -26.82 -11.57
N LYS A 79 -2.90 -26.73 -12.35
CA LYS A 79 -3.90 -27.80 -12.49
C LYS A 79 -3.34 -29.09 -13.07
N GLN A 80 -2.36 -29.01 -13.96
CA GLN A 80 -1.71 -30.20 -14.54
C GLN A 80 -0.77 -30.88 -13.55
N ASN A 81 -0.16 -30.11 -12.65
CA ASN A 81 0.80 -30.62 -11.66
C ASN A 81 0.14 -31.01 -10.32
N ASP A 82 -1.03 -30.43 -10.01
CA ASP A 82 -1.91 -30.89 -8.94
C ASP A 82 -2.49 -32.24 -9.39
N GLY A 83 -1.75 -33.32 -9.10
CA GLY A 83 -2.01 -34.66 -9.64
C GLY A 83 -3.48 -35.09 -9.58
N GLU A 84 -3.86 -35.95 -10.53
CA GLU A 84 -5.20 -36.50 -10.68
C GLU A 84 -5.69 -37.06 -9.34
N THR A 85 -6.59 -36.32 -8.69
CA THR A 85 -7.10 -36.71 -7.38
C THR A 85 -8.09 -37.84 -7.62
N ASP A 86 -7.78 -39.04 -7.14
CA ASP A 86 -8.66 -40.21 -7.26
C ASP A 86 -10.08 -39.85 -6.79
N GLY A 87 -11.05 -39.89 -7.71
CA GLY A 87 -12.45 -39.55 -7.46
C GLY A 87 -13.12 -40.49 -6.46
N PHE A 88 -12.47 -41.59 -6.07
CA PHE A 88 -12.89 -42.51 -5.01
C PHE A 88 -12.31 -42.17 -3.62
N ALA A 89 -11.62 -41.05 -3.46
CA ALA A 89 -11.11 -40.61 -2.17
C ALA A 89 -12.26 -40.31 -1.17
N THR A 90 -12.58 -41.29 -0.31
CA THR A 90 -13.62 -41.20 0.72
C THR A 90 -13.22 -40.36 1.94
N SER A 91 -11.98 -39.87 1.99
CA SER A 91 -11.47 -39.05 3.10
C SER A 91 -11.07 -37.66 2.60
N LYS A 92 -11.40 -36.63 3.39
CA LYS A 92 -10.92 -35.26 3.11
C LYS A 92 -9.40 -35.30 2.98
N PRO A 93 -8.80 -34.70 1.93
CA PRO A 93 -7.36 -34.64 1.81
C PRO A 93 -6.81 -33.98 3.07
N LYS A 94 -6.08 -34.76 3.88
CA LYS A 94 -5.27 -34.19 4.96
C LYS A 94 -4.24 -33.32 4.25
N ARG A 95 -4.34 -32.00 4.44
CA ARG A 95 -3.31 -31.06 4.00
C ARG A 95 -1.97 -31.60 4.50
N GLY A 96 -1.15 -32.10 3.58
CA GLY A 96 0.15 -32.66 3.91
C GLY A 96 0.92 -31.65 4.75
N ARG A 97 1.72 -32.16 5.69
CA ARG A 97 2.69 -31.31 6.41
C ARG A 97 3.44 -30.51 5.34
N PRO A 98 3.46 -29.16 5.39
CA PRO A 98 4.22 -28.39 4.42
C PRO A 98 5.64 -28.96 4.40
N SER A 99 6.11 -29.32 3.21
CA SER A 99 7.47 -29.81 3.03
C SER A 99 8.38 -28.80 3.69
N ASN A 100 9.23 -29.28 4.61
CA ASN A 100 10.26 -28.47 5.26
C ASN A 100 11.42 -28.25 4.27
N SER A 101 11.14 -28.15 2.97
CA SER A 101 12.13 -27.79 1.96
C SER A 101 12.60 -26.38 2.30
N GLU A 102 13.88 -26.26 2.61
CA GLU A 102 14.58 -24.98 2.77
C GLU A 102 14.59 -24.16 1.46
N ASP A 103 14.11 -24.77 0.37
CA ASP A 103 13.87 -24.16 -0.94
C ASP A 103 12.61 -23.27 -0.92
N ASP A 104 12.73 -22.07 -0.36
CA ASP A 104 11.72 -21.00 -0.47
C ASP A 104 11.37 -20.64 -1.94
N ASN A 105 12.17 -21.11 -2.90
CA ASN A 105 11.90 -21.05 -4.34
C ASN A 105 10.52 -21.64 -4.71
N ASP A 106 10.00 -22.57 -3.91
CA ASP A 106 8.71 -23.23 -4.12
C ASP A 106 7.49 -22.30 -3.96
N LYS A 107 7.63 -21.14 -3.30
CA LYS A 107 6.46 -20.30 -2.96
C LYS A 107 5.94 -19.45 -4.12
N HIS A 108 6.81 -19.14 -5.09
CA HIS A 108 6.51 -18.22 -6.19
C HIS A 108 7.10 -18.65 -7.54
N PRO A 109 6.85 -19.88 -8.01
CA PRO A 109 7.47 -20.41 -9.25
C PRO A 109 7.04 -19.68 -10.52
N TYR A 110 5.98 -18.87 -10.45
CA TYR A 110 5.53 -17.99 -11.53
C TYR A 110 6.38 -16.74 -11.72
N ILE A 111 7.17 -16.34 -10.72
CA ILE A 111 8.07 -15.19 -10.84
C ILE A 111 9.37 -15.71 -11.42
N GLU A 112 9.64 -15.36 -12.67
CA GLU A 112 10.74 -15.90 -13.45
C GLU A 112 11.74 -14.79 -13.75
N ASP A 113 13.01 -15.14 -13.87
CA ASP A 113 14.04 -14.26 -14.43
C ASP A 113 13.98 -14.24 -15.97
N CYS A 114 14.88 -13.49 -16.60
CA CYS A 114 14.97 -13.41 -18.06
C CYS A 114 15.27 -14.75 -18.74
N THR A 115 15.77 -15.74 -17.99
CA THR A 115 16.07 -17.09 -18.47
C THR A 115 14.91 -18.08 -18.29
N GLY A 116 13.77 -17.61 -17.77
CA GLY A 116 12.61 -18.45 -17.49
C GLY A 116 12.75 -19.34 -16.26
N LYS A 117 13.79 -19.12 -15.43
CA LYS A 117 13.96 -19.83 -14.17
C LYS A 117 13.23 -19.08 -13.06
N PRO A 118 12.60 -19.78 -12.09
CA PRO A 118 12.09 -19.14 -10.90
C PRO A 118 13.18 -18.31 -10.20
N VAL A 119 12.81 -17.12 -9.74
CA VAL A 119 13.71 -16.26 -8.98
C VAL A 119 14.15 -16.92 -7.67
N ASP A 120 15.40 -16.69 -7.27
CA ASP A 120 15.91 -17.28 -6.04
C ASP A 120 15.35 -16.62 -4.76
N ARG A 121 15.53 -17.30 -3.62
CA ARG A 121 15.15 -16.80 -2.30
C ARG A 121 15.73 -15.43 -1.96
N HIS A 122 16.99 -15.19 -2.32
CA HIS A 122 17.65 -13.91 -2.01
C HIS A 122 17.00 -12.75 -2.77
N ARG A 123 16.57 -12.99 -4.01
CA ARG A 123 15.83 -12.05 -4.84
C ARG A 123 14.43 -11.81 -4.28
N LEU A 124 13.72 -12.88 -3.88
CA LEU A 124 12.43 -12.76 -3.18
C LEU A 124 12.54 -11.96 -1.87
N SER A 125 13.64 -12.10 -1.12
CA SER A 125 13.89 -11.30 0.09
C SER A 125 13.95 -9.81 -0.24
N LYS A 126 14.65 -9.43 -1.33
CA LYS A 126 14.73 -8.03 -1.78
C LYS A 126 13.36 -7.47 -2.16
N PHE A 127 12.50 -8.26 -2.81
CA PHE A 127 11.13 -7.86 -3.09
C PHE A 127 10.38 -7.58 -1.79
N GLY A 128 10.45 -8.52 -0.84
CA GLY A 128 9.78 -8.41 0.45
C GLY A 128 10.29 -7.25 1.30
N GLU A 129 11.58 -6.96 1.29
CA GLU A 129 12.18 -5.80 1.98
C GLU A 129 11.66 -4.48 1.41
N LYS A 130 11.66 -4.32 0.08
CA LYS A 130 11.14 -3.11 -0.56
C LYS A 130 9.65 -2.94 -0.27
N ALA A 131 8.85 -4.00 -0.49
CA ALA A 131 7.42 -3.95 -0.26
C ALA A 131 7.08 -3.61 1.20
N ARG A 132 7.76 -4.22 2.18
CA ARG A 132 7.57 -3.88 3.60
C ARG A 132 7.82 -2.41 3.88
N ARG A 133 8.88 -1.81 3.33
CA ARG A 133 9.13 -0.37 3.48
C ARG A 133 7.98 0.47 2.92
N LEU A 134 7.48 0.13 1.74
CA LEU A 134 6.35 0.82 1.13
C LEU A 134 5.07 0.67 1.98
N PHE A 135 4.79 -0.53 2.47
CA PHE A 135 3.62 -0.79 3.32
C PHE A 135 3.70 -0.06 4.65
N THR A 136 4.89 -0.02 5.27
CA THR A 136 5.14 0.78 6.48
C THR A 136 4.90 2.27 6.22
N SER A 137 5.32 2.80 5.07
CA SER A 137 4.99 4.17 4.68
C SER A 137 3.48 4.39 4.56
N LEU A 138 2.74 3.46 3.95
CA LEU A 138 1.27 3.55 3.91
C LEU A 138 0.65 3.55 5.31
N LYS A 139 1.13 2.69 6.22
CA LYS A 139 0.64 2.64 7.61
C LYS A 139 0.88 3.96 8.33
N ALA A 140 2.08 4.53 8.19
CA ALA A 140 2.43 5.82 8.80
C ALA A 140 1.51 6.97 8.35
N LEU A 141 0.92 6.85 7.16
CA LEU A 141 0.01 7.83 6.59
C LEU A 141 -1.46 7.53 6.84
N SER A 142 -1.77 6.46 7.58
CA SER A 142 -3.14 5.95 7.75
C SER A 142 -3.83 5.59 6.43
N LEU A 143 -3.05 5.18 5.42
CA LEU A 143 -3.53 4.77 4.08
C LEU A 143 -3.47 3.24 3.88
N ALA A 144 -3.01 2.50 4.88
CA ALA A 144 -3.00 1.04 4.84
C ALA A 144 -4.43 0.49 5.06
N MET A 145 -4.88 -0.35 4.13
CA MET A 145 -6.21 -0.96 4.15
C MET A 145 -6.17 -2.43 4.58
N PRO A 146 -7.27 -3.04 5.06
CA PRO A 146 -7.25 -4.42 5.57
C PRO A 146 -6.79 -5.47 4.56
N SER A 147 -6.99 -5.21 3.26
CA SER A 147 -6.57 -6.09 2.18
C SER A 147 -5.97 -5.31 1.01
N TRP A 148 -5.14 -5.99 0.23
CA TRP A 148 -4.50 -5.43 -0.96
C TRP A 148 -5.51 -4.83 -1.95
N GLY A 149 -6.61 -5.55 -2.22
CA GLY A 149 -7.65 -5.11 -3.15
C GLY A 149 -8.51 -3.94 -2.65
N GLN A 150 -8.36 -3.53 -1.40
CA GLN A 150 -9.06 -2.38 -0.81
C GLN A 150 -8.19 -1.13 -0.76
N LEU A 151 -6.92 -1.19 -1.17
CA LEU A 151 -6.04 -0.03 -1.21
C LEU A 151 -6.64 1.07 -2.09
N GLU A 152 -6.50 2.31 -1.64
CA GLU A 152 -6.84 3.47 -2.45
C GLU A 152 -6.01 3.48 -3.75
N LEU A 153 -6.61 3.99 -4.83
CA LEU A 153 -6.02 3.99 -6.17
C LEU A 153 -4.60 4.58 -6.19
N GLU A 154 -4.35 5.68 -5.47
CA GLU A 154 -3.03 6.32 -5.48
C GLU A 154 -1.98 5.54 -4.68
N ALA A 155 -2.36 4.96 -3.53
CA ALA A 155 -1.49 4.07 -2.76
C ALA A 155 -1.13 2.81 -3.57
N TYR A 156 -2.12 2.25 -4.25
CA TYR A 156 -1.95 1.10 -5.13
C TYR A 156 -1.02 1.41 -6.32
N LYS A 157 -1.26 2.53 -7.04
CA LYS A 157 -0.40 2.98 -8.16
C LYS A 157 1.03 3.22 -7.69
N TYR A 158 1.21 3.88 -6.55
CA TYR A 158 2.52 4.17 -5.99
C TYR A 158 3.33 2.90 -5.77
N ILE A 159 2.76 1.90 -5.08
CA ILE A 159 3.44 0.62 -4.85
C ILE A 159 3.72 -0.09 -6.18
N LYS A 160 2.73 -0.10 -7.08
CA LYS A 160 2.86 -0.75 -8.38
C LYS A 160 4.02 -0.18 -9.20
N ILE A 161 4.10 1.14 -9.32
CA ILE A 161 5.17 1.82 -10.05
C ILE A 161 6.53 1.53 -9.40
N GLU A 162 6.61 1.68 -8.08
CA GLU A 162 7.86 1.45 -7.35
C GLU A 162 8.38 0.02 -7.52
N MET A 163 7.50 -0.98 -7.45
CA MET A 163 7.88 -2.38 -7.58
C MET A 163 8.26 -2.74 -9.02
N LEU A 164 7.48 -2.28 -10.01
CA LEU A 164 7.75 -2.59 -11.43
C LEU A 164 9.00 -1.91 -11.96
N CYS A 165 9.37 -0.73 -11.44
CA CYS A 165 10.58 -0.04 -11.88
C CYS A 165 11.87 -0.70 -11.36
N ASP A 166 11.85 -1.25 -10.14
CA ASP A 166 13.04 -1.81 -9.50
C ASP A 166 13.23 -3.30 -9.78
N PHE A 167 12.14 -4.00 -10.14
CA PHE A 167 12.12 -5.44 -10.33
C PHE A 167 11.46 -5.80 -11.65
N GLU A 168 12.29 -6.03 -12.66
CA GLU A 168 11.88 -6.42 -14.00
C GLU A 168 11.16 -7.78 -14.04
N GLU A 169 11.37 -8.64 -13.04
CA GLU A 169 10.75 -9.96 -12.97
C GLU A 169 9.22 -9.89 -12.87
N PHE A 170 8.71 -8.80 -12.30
CA PHE A 170 7.29 -8.48 -12.29
C PHE A 170 6.75 -7.92 -13.62
N ARG A 171 7.64 -7.54 -14.55
CA ARG A 171 7.31 -7.05 -15.89
C ARG A 171 7.36 -8.13 -16.96
N PHE A 172 7.91 -9.32 -16.67
CA PHE A 172 7.85 -10.49 -17.55
C PHE A 172 6.45 -11.15 -17.54
N CYS A 173 5.42 -10.34 -17.75
CA CYS A 173 4.03 -10.76 -17.82
C CYS A 173 3.09 -9.65 -18.32
N ASP A 174 1.91 -10.04 -18.79
CA ASP A 174 0.86 -9.12 -19.20
C ASP A 174 0.12 -8.53 -18.00
N GLY A 175 -0.14 -7.22 -18.02
CA GLY A 175 -0.96 -6.56 -16.99
C GLY A 175 -0.38 -6.56 -15.58
N ALA A 176 0.90 -6.90 -15.41
CA ALA A 176 1.59 -7.01 -14.11
C ALA A 176 0.95 -8.04 -13.14
N TRP A 177 0.29 -9.09 -13.66
CA TRP A 177 -0.42 -10.08 -12.82
C TRP A 177 0.51 -10.78 -11.80
N LYS A 178 1.80 -10.97 -12.15
CA LYS A 178 2.80 -11.54 -11.24
C LYS A 178 2.96 -10.68 -9.99
N LEU A 179 3.01 -9.36 -10.16
CA LEU A 179 3.05 -8.43 -9.03
C LEU A 179 1.76 -8.47 -8.23
N GLU A 180 0.60 -8.46 -8.89
CA GLU A 180 -0.70 -8.49 -8.18
C GLU A 180 -0.85 -9.71 -7.29
N ARG A 181 -0.53 -10.89 -7.85
CA ARG A 181 -0.61 -12.16 -7.14
C ARG A 181 0.39 -12.22 -5.98
N TRP A 182 1.61 -11.74 -6.20
CA TRP A 182 2.64 -11.69 -5.15
C TRP A 182 2.31 -10.70 -4.05
N ALA A 183 1.97 -9.45 -4.43
CA ALA A 183 1.68 -8.35 -3.51
C ALA A 183 0.47 -8.67 -2.64
N SER A 184 -0.58 -9.29 -3.18
CA SER A 184 -1.74 -9.74 -2.40
C SER A 184 -1.35 -10.66 -1.24
N ARG A 185 -0.43 -11.60 -1.47
CA ARG A 185 0.06 -12.54 -0.44
C ARG A 185 1.01 -11.83 0.53
N ALA A 186 1.96 -11.08 0.01
CA ALA A 186 2.96 -10.36 0.81
C ALA A 186 2.30 -9.33 1.74
N TYR A 187 1.32 -8.57 1.23
CA TYR A 187 0.57 -7.58 1.97
C TYR A 187 -0.28 -8.22 3.07
N SER A 188 -0.99 -9.32 2.77
CA SER A 188 -1.78 -10.05 3.76
C SER A 188 -0.90 -10.60 4.88
N SER A 189 0.26 -11.17 4.54
CA SER A 189 1.23 -11.65 5.53
C SER A 189 1.79 -10.51 6.39
N TRP A 190 2.11 -9.36 5.79
CA TRP A 190 2.55 -8.19 6.54
C TRP A 190 1.45 -7.67 7.46
N MET A 191 0.20 -7.54 6.98
CA MET A 191 -0.94 -7.07 7.78
C MET A 191 -1.24 -7.96 9.00
N GLN A 192 -0.96 -9.26 8.91
CA GLN A 192 -1.13 -10.19 10.04
C GLN A 192 -0.05 -10.06 11.12
N ASN A 193 1.11 -9.47 10.78
CA ASN A 193 2.28 -9.38 11.65
C ASN A 193 2.49 -7.99 12.28
N ILE A 194 1.55 -7.06 12.08
CA ILE A 194 1.62 -5.67 12.57
C ILE A 194 0.60 -5.36 13.66
#